data_AF-A0A946ENV7-F1
#
_entry.id   AF-A0A946ENV7-F1
#
_cell.length_a   1.000
_cell.length_b   1.000
_cell.length_c   1.000
_cell.angle_alpha   90.00
_cell.angle_beta   90.00
_cell.angle_gamma   90.00
#
_symmetry.space_group_name_H-M   'P 1'
#
loop_
_entity.id
_entity.type
_entity.pdbx_description
1 polymer ?
#
loop_
_entity_poly.entity_id
_entity_poly.type
_entity_poly.pdbx_seq_one_letter_code
_entity_poly.pdbx_strand_id
1 'polypeptide(L)' 'MLRIVIVGAGVVGIHLAERLSAEGHRITIIDADIDLIHRIDDRLNVR' A
#
# COMPACT_ATOMS: atom_id res chain seq x y z
N MET A 1 -5.80 -4.70 -15.28
CA MET A 1 -4.48 -4.45 -14.66
C MET A 1 -4.20 -2.95 -14.71
N LEU A 2 -4.10 -2.31 -13.55
CA LEU A 2 -3.86 -0.86 -13.40
C LEU A 2 -2.60 -0.59 -12.56
N ARG A 3 -2.11 0.65 -12.61
CA ARG A 3 -1.13 1.21 -11.68
C ARG A 3 -1.84 2.25 -10.82
N ILE A 4 -1.82 2.05 -9.50
CA ILE A 4 -2.59 2.84 -8.55
C ILE A 4 -1.64 3.37 -7.47
N VAL A 5 -1.75 4.65 -7.16
CA VAL A 5 -1.03 5.30 -6.06
C VAL A 5 -2.01 5.57 -4.94
N ILE A 6 -1.68 5.12 -3.74
CA ILE A 6 -2.45 5.38 -2.52
C ILE A 6 -1.62 6.33 -1.65
N VAL A 7 -2.21 7.46 -1.28
CA VAL A 7 -1.60 8.45 -0.38
C VAL A 7 -2.27 8.30 0.98
N GLY A 8 -1.49 7.86 1.97
CA GLY A 8 -1.95 7.48 3.30
C GLY A 8 -1.90 5.97 3.49
N ALA A 9 -1.00 5.53 4.36
CA ALA A 9 -0.72 4.14 4.69
C ALA A 9 -1.35 3.73 6.04
N GLY A 10 -2.35 4.48 6.51
CA GLY A 10 -3.20 4.07 7.62
C GLY A 10 -4.07 2.84 7.30
N VAL A 11 -4.93 2.45 8.24
CA VAL A 11 -5.73 1.20 8.18
C VAL A 11 -6.51 1.06 6.87
N VAL A 12 -7.18 2.13 6.42
CA VAL A 12 -7.98 2.11 5.19
C VAL A 12 -7.09 1.96 3.95
N GLY A 13 -5.97 2.70 3.90
CA GLY A 13 -5.05 2.67 2.76
C GLY A 13 -4.41 1.30 2.58
N ILE A 14 -3.99 0.66 3.67
CA ILE A 14 -3.47 -0.71 3.68
C ILE A 14 -4.53 -1.69 3.17
N HIS A 15 -5.73 -1.67 3.74
CA HIS A 15 -6.76 -2.65 3.39
C HIS A 15 -7.19 -2.53 1.94
N LEU A 16 -7.23 -1.29 1.41
CA LEU A 16 -7.48 -1.03 0.00
C LEU A 16 -6.35 -1.56 -0.88
N ALA A 17 -5.09 -1.35 -0.49
CA ALA A 17 -3.92 -1.85 -1.21
C ALA A 17 -3.90 -3.38 -1.29
N GLU A 18 -4.17 -4.06 -0.18
CA GLU A 18 -4.27 -5.53 -0.10
C GLU A 18 -5.29 -6.08 -1.09
N ARG A 19 -6.51 -5.53 -1.06
CA ARG A 19 -7.59 -5.97 -1.95
C ARG A 19 -7.26 -5.74 -3.42
N LEU A 20 -6.84 -4.53 -3.79
CA LEU A 20 -6.54 -4.20 -5.20
C LEU A 20 -5.31 -4.96 -5.73
N SER A 21 -4.34 -5.24 -4.85
CA SER A 21 -3.21 -6.11 -5.19
C SER A 21 -3.68 -7.55 -5.45
N ALA A 22 -4.61 -8.07 -4.65
CA ALA A 22 -5.22 -9.40 -4.87
C ALA A 22 -6.02 -9.47 -6.18
N GLU A 23 -6.58 -8.34 -6.63
CA GLU A 23 -7.22 -8.18 -7.96
C GLU A 23 -6.20 -8.03 -9.11
N GLY A 24 -4.89 -8.14 -8.83
CA GLY A 24 -3.81 -8.15 -9.82
C GLY A 24 -3.39 -6.76 -10.31
N HIS A 25 -3.64 -5.71 -9.52
CA HIS A 25 -3.17 -4.35 -9.82
C HIS A 25 -1.80 -4.09 -9.19
N ARG A 26 -1.01 -3.20 -9.79
CA ARG A 26 0.24 -2.72 -9.18
C ARG A 26 -0.06 -1.51 -8.31
N ILE A 27 0.34 -1.58 -7.05
CA ILE A 27 0.06 -0.57 -6.04
C ILE A 27 1.37 0.02 -5.54
N THR A 28 1.39 1.34 -5.38
CA THR A 28 2.43 2.07 -4.63
C THR A 28 1.76 2.89 -3.54
N ILE A 29 2.28 2.79 -2.32
CA ILE A 29 1.74 3.51 -1.15
C ILE A 29 2.76 4.57 -0.72
N ILE A 30 2.27 5.78 -0.46
CA ILE A 30 3.08 6.91 0.01
C ILE A 30 2.48 7.39 1.33
N ASP A 31 3.31 7.59 2.34
CA ASP A 31 2.95 8.23 3.60
C ASP A 31 4.07 9.18 4.05
N ALA A 32 3.72 10.18 4.86
CA ALA A 32 4.68 11.08 5.47
C ALA A 32 5.32 10.48 6.74
N ASP A 33 4.65 9.52 7.37
CA ASP A 33 5.16 8.79 8.54
C ASP A 33 6.08 7.63 8.10
N ILE A 34 7.38 7.85 8.28
CA ILE A 34 8.42 6.89 7.89
C ILE A 34 8.38 5.59 8.71
N ASP A 35 7.95 5.66 9.97
CA ASP A 35 7.84 4.47 10.83
C ASP A 35 6.68 3.58 10.37
N LEU A 36 5.65 4.19 9.78
CA LEU A 36 4.51 3.49 9.24
C LEU A 36 4.87 2.79 7.93
N ILE A 37 5.65 3.46 7.06
CA ILE A 37 6.19 2.85 5.82
C ILE A 37 7.04 1.61 6.13
N HIS A 38 7.99 1.69 7.07
CA HIS A 38 8.83 0.54 7.42
C HIS A 38 8.01 -0.66 7.93
N ARG A 39 6.95 -0.41 8.72
CA ARG A 39 6.07 -1.48 9.22
C ARG A 39 5.25 -2.17 8.13
N ILE A 40 4.99 -1.48 7.03
CA ILE A 40 4.17 -2.02 5.94
C ILE A 40 5.01 -2.81 4.95
N ASP A 41 6.23 -2.35 4.67
CA ASP A 41 7.18 -3.04 3.77
C ASP A 41 7.46 -4.48 4.25
N ASP A 42 7.53 -4.68 5.57
CA ASP A 42 7.68 -6.01 6.18
C ASP A 42 6.45 -6.92 6.02
N ARG A 43 5.26 -6.34 5.76
CA ARG A 43 3.97 -7.06 5.78
C ARG A 43 3.37 -7.26 4.40
N LEU A 44 3.65 -6.38 3.46
CA LEU A 44 3.04 -6.34 2.13
C LEU A 44 4.16 -6.22 1.11
N ASN A 45 4.11 -7.04 0.06
CA ASN A 45 5.08 -7.00 -1.05
C ASN A 45 4.76 -5.82 -2.00
N VAL A 46 4.60 -4.62 -1.43
CA VAL A 46 4.29 -3.34 -2.09
C VAL A 46 5.52 -2.46 -2.06
N ARG A 47 5.66 -1.53 -3.01
CA ARG A 47 6.83 -0.67 -3.17
C ARG A 47 6.42 0.78 -3.34
#